data_AF-J5U4M8-F1
#
_entry.id   AF-J5U4M8-F1
#
_cell.length_a   1.000
_cell.length_b   1.000
_cell.length_c   1.000
_cell.angle_alpha   90.00
_cell.angle_beta   90.00
_cell.angle_gamma   90.00
#
_symmetry.space_group_name_H-M   'P 1'
#
loop_
_entity.id
_entity.type
_entity.pdbx_description
1 polymer ?
#
loop_
_entity_poly.entity_id
_entity_poly.type
_entity_poly.pdbx_seq_one_letter_code
_entity_poly.pdbx_strand_id
1 'polypeptide(L)'
;MRLFSNGNGFGIMLPEMFLFIVIRTLVIILSVIPIIKTPPGELMAVMKKMKVHRNIALPLIFMMRFFPVVRSEFSEIIDSLKLRGLISFRKPFVTMEYLFVPMMFSSSKIAEELAAASEVRGISANGKHTSRREIKFRKFDFVVVILTVQLTVGLYFMERVMME
;
A
#
# COMPACT_ATOMS: atom_id res chain seq x y z
N MET A 1 -33.48 -10.38 -29.85
CA MET A 1 -33.34 -11.38 -30.93
C MET A 1 -33.01 -12.74 -30.29
N ARG A 2 -34.02 -13.41 -29.73
CA ARG A 2 -33.89 -14.61 -28.86
C ARG A 2 -34.33 -15.91 -29.56
N LEU A 3 -34.32 -15.95 -30.90
CA LEU A 3 -35.09 -16.95 -31.66
C LEU A 3 -34.31 -17.82 -32.66
N PHE A 4 -32.97 -17.82 -32.70
CA PHE A 4 -32.26 -18.61 -33.73
C PHE A 4 -30.90 -19.22 -33.31
N SER A 5 -30.83 -19.89 -32.15
CA SER A 5 -29.75 -20.85 -31.93
C SER A 5 -30.19 -21.91 -30.93
N ASN A 6 -30.53 -23.08 -31.48
CA ASN A 6 -30.55 -24.35 -30.79
C ASN A 6 -29.20 -24.59 -30.09
N GLY A 7 -29.24 -25.25 -28.94
CA GLY A 7 -28.15 -25.44 -28.00
C GLY A 7 -26.80 -25.84 -28.62
N ASN A 8 -25.74 -25.32 -27.98
CA ASN A 8 -24.29 -25.48 -28.23
C ASN A 8 -23.74 -24.48 -29.28
N GLY A 9 -22.76 -23.62 -29.00
CA GLY A 9 -21.87 -23.54 -27.85
C GLY A 9 -20.70 -22.57 -28.07
N PHE A 10 -20.91 -21.38 -28.66
CA PHE A 10 -19.82 -20.39 -28.81
C PHE A 10 -20.26 -18.93 -28.75
N GLY A 11 -21.32 -18.53 -29.47
CA GLY A 11 -21.78 -17.14 -29.51
C GLY A 11 -22.42 -16.60 -28.22
N ILE A 12 -22.97 -17.48 -27.39
CA ILE A 12 -23.53 -17.14 -26.07
C ILE A 12 -22.44 -17.22 -24.98
N MET A 13 -21.41 -18.06 -25.16
CA MET A 13 -20.33 -18.24 -24.18
C MET A 13 -19.31 -17.09 -24.20
N LEU A 14 -18.99 -16.54 -25.38
CA LEU A 14 -18.00 -15.45 -25.50
C LEU A 14 -18.39 -14.17 -24.72
N PRO A 15 -19.64 -13.66 -24.79
CA PRO A 15 -20.05 -12.51 -23.98
C PRO A 15 -20.02 -12.80 -22.48
N GLU A 16 -20.47 -13.99 -22.06
CA GLU A 16 -20.53 -14.38 -20.65
C GLU A 16 -19.14 -14.53 -20.02
N MET A 17 -18.18 -15.13 -20.74
CA MET A 17 -16.79 -15.23 -20.28
C MET A 17 -16.13 -13.85 -20.17
N PHE A 18 -16.39 -12.95 -21.12
CA PHE A 18 -15.88 -11.59 -21.07
C PHE A 18 -16.43 -10.81 -19.88
N LEU A 19 -17.75 -10.92 -19.63
CA LEU A 19 -18.41 -10.27 -18.51
C LEU A 19 -17.87 -10.78 -17.16
N PHE A 20 -17.63 -12.09 -17.04
CA PHE A 20 -17.00 -12.68 -15.85
C PHE A 20 -15.58 -12.14 -15.60
N ILE A 21 -14.74 -12.06 -16.64
CA ILE A 21 -13.38 -11.52 -16.53
C ILE A 21 -13.40 -10.04 -16.12
N VAL A 22 -14.29 -9.25 -16.73
CA VAL A 22 -14.43 -7.82 -16.42
C VAL A 22 -14.87 -7.61 -14.97
N ILE A 23 -15.90 -8.33 -14.50
CA ILE A 23 -16.35 -8.25 -13.10
C ILE A 23 -15.23 -8.63 -12.15
N ARG A 24 -14.51 -9.73 -12.40
CA ARG A 24 -13.43 -10.19 -11.51
C ARG A 24 -12.28 -9.19 -11.44
N THR A 25 -11.89 -8.62 -12.56
CA THR A 25 -10.82 -7.62 -12.62
C THR A 25 -11.24 -6.33 -11.91
N LEU A 26 -12.50 -5.91 -12.06
CA LEU A 26 -13.05 -4.75 -11.37
C LEU A 26 -13.02 -4.92 -9.85
N VAL A 27 -13.43 -6.09 -9.34
CA VAL A 27 -13.42 -6.38 -7.89
C VAL A 27 -12.00 -6.34 -7.32
N ILE A 28 -11.01 -6.85 -8.04
CA ILE A 28 -9.60 -6.79 -7.62
C ILE A 28 -9.14 -5.33 -7.54
N ILE A 29 -9.43 -4.51 -8.56
CA ILE A 29 -9.05 -3.09 -8.56
C ILE A 29 -9.72 -2.32 -7.41
N LEU A 30 -11.02 -2.54 -7.19
CA LEU A 30 -11.77 -1.90 -6.10
C LEU A 30 -11.21 -2.28 -4.71
N SER A 31 -10.71 -3.50 -4.55
CA SER A 31 -10.12 -3.99 -3.30
C SER A 31 -8.79 -3.30 -2.95
N VAL A 32 -8.11 -2.67 -3.91
CA VAL A 32 -6.85 -1.94 -3.69
C VAL A 32 -7.09 -0.51 -3.18
N ILE A 33 -8.27 0.07 -3.43
CA ILE A 33 -8.61 1.46 -3.03
C ILE A 33 -8.44 1.72 -1.53
N PRO A 34 -8.86 0.84 -0.60
CA PRO A 34 -8.65 1.02 0.83
C PRO A 34 -7.17 1.08 1.20
N ILE A 35 -6.32 0.31 0.53
CA ILE A 35 -4.87 0.25 0.81
C ILE A 35 -4.21 1.58 0.45
N ILE A 36 -4.58 2.16 -0.71
CA ILE A 36 -4.02 3.44 -1.17
C ILE A 36 -4.52 4.62 -0.32
N LYS A 37 -5.79 4.59 0.11
CA LYS A 37 -6.37 5.68 0.92
C LYS A 37 -5.96 5.65 2.38
N THR A 38 -5.44 4.53 2.88
CA THR A 38 -5.03 4.42 4.28
C THR A 38 -3.76 5.22 4.54
N PRO A 39 -3.76 6.19 5.47
CA PRO A 39 -2.57 6.96 5.76
C PRO A 39 -1.46 6.06 6.32
N PRO A 40 -0.18 6.33 6.02
CA PRO A 40 0.93 5.47 6.42
C PRO A 40 1.02 5.29 7.95
N GLY A 41 0.59 6.30 8.72
CA GLY A 41 0.53 6.23 10.18
C GLY A 41 -0.53 5.26 10.75
N GLU A 42 -1.59 4.96 10.00
CA GLU A 42 -2.57 3.92 10.39
C GLU A 42 -2.06 2.53 10.02
N LEU A 43 -1.41 2.39 8.85
CA LEU A 43 -0.74 1.15 8.45
C LEU A 43 0.28 0.69 9.50
N MET A 44 1.05 1.63 10.06
CA MET A 44 1.97 1.39 11.17
C MET A 44 1.27 0.85 12.42
N ALA A 45 0.12 1.41 12.77
CA ALA A 45 -0.62 0.99 13.97
C ALA A 45 -1.27 -0.39 13.76
N VAL A 46 -1.67 -0.73 12.53
CA VAL A 46 -2.10 -2.10 12.17
C VAL A 46 -0.95 -3.06 12.36
N MET A 47 0.24 -2.71 11.85
CA MET A 47 1.41 -3.60 11.93
C MET A 47 1.91 -3.82 13.37
N LYS A 48 1.83 -2.79 14.22
CA LYS A 48 2.06 -2.93 15.67
C LYS A 48 1.02 -3.85 16.32
N LYS A 49 -0.24 -3.80 15.89
CA LYS A 49 -1.34 -4.63 16.39
C LYS A 49 -1.25 -6.09 15.92
N MET A 50 -0.68 -6.34 14.74
CA MET A 50 -0.36 -7.68 14.22
C MET A 50 0.79 -8.38 14.98
N LYS A 51 1.31 -7.79 16.07
CA LYS A 51 2.39 -8.33 16.90
C LYS A 51 3.66 -8.69 16.10
N VAL A 52 3.99 -7.90 15.08
CA VAL A 52 5.29 -8.00 14.40
C VAL A 52 6.39 -7.73 15.42
N HIS A 53 7.48 -8.52 15.35
CA HIS A 53 8.60 -8.38 16.26
C HIS A 53 9.16 -6.94 16.21
N ARG A 54 9.44 -6.37 17.39
CA ARG A 54 9.77 -4.94 17.57
C ARG A 54 10.94 -4.50 16.69
N ASN A 55 11.94 -5.36 16.53
CA ASN A 55 13.15 -5.08 15.76
C ASN A 55 12.86 -4.84 14.26
N ILE A 56 11.74 -5.37 13.75
CA ILE A 56 11.32 -5.18 12.36
C ILE A 56 10.26 -4.07 12.27
N ALA A 57 9.37 -4.00 13.25
CA ALA A 57 8.29 -3.02 13.26
C ALA A 57 8.81 -1.57 13.31
N LEU A 58 9.81 -1.29 14.14
CA LEU A 58 10.34 0.07 14.34
C LEU A 58 11.04 0.65 13.09
N PRO A 59 11.97 -0.07 12.41
CA PRO A 59 12.55 0.42 11.17
C PRO A 59 11.51 0.66 10.08
N LEU A 60 10.52 -0.24 9.93
CA LEU A 60 9.49 -0.07 8.91
C LEU A 60 8.61 1.16 9.18
N ILE A 61 8.28 1.40 10.45
CA ILE A 61 7.57 2.61 10.90
C ILE A 61 8.33 3.86 10.47
N PHE A 62 9.64 3.89 10.70
CA PHE A 62 10.48 5.01 10.29
C PHE A 62 10.56 5.14 8.78
N MET A 63 10.74 4.04 8.04
CA MET A 63 10.74 4.04 6.58
C MET A 63 9.45 4.63 6.00
N MET A 64 8.29 4.25 6.51
CA MET A 64 7.00 4.77 6.01
C MET A 64 6.81 6.26 6.27
N ARG A 65 7.37 6.79 7.36
CA ARG A 65 7.36 8.24 7.65
C ARG A 65 8.43 8.99 6.86
N PHE A 66 9.56 8.36 6.58
CA PHE A 66 10.69 8.97 5.87
C PHE A 66 10.49 8.97 4.35
N PHE A 67 9.79 7.98 3.80
CA PHE A 67 9.47 7.89 2.37
C PHE A 67 8.92 9.19 1.74
N PRO A 68 7.91 9.87 2.33
CA PRO A 68 7.43 11.14 1.77
C PRO A 68 8.48 12.26 1.80
N VAL A 69 9.36 12.27 2.81
CA VAL A 69 10.44 13.26 2.94
C VAL A 69 11.53 13.02 1.90
N VAL A 70 11.96 11.77 1.72
CA VAL A 70 12.93 11.40 0.66
C VAL A 70 12.41 11.79 -0.71
N ARG A 71 11.11 11.59 -0.95
CA ARG A 71 10.48 11.97 -2.22
C ARG A 71 10.52 13.49 -2.46
N SER A 72 10.30 14.31 -1.44
CA SER A 72 10.39 15.77 -1.59
C SER A 72 11.83 16.21 -1.80
N GLU A 73 12.78 15.72 -0.99
CA GLU A 73 14.21 16.03 -1.16
C GLU A 73 14.74 15.61 -2.54
N PHE A 74 14.32 14.44 -3.01
CA PHE A 74 14.70 13.97 -4.34
C PHE A 74 14.24 14.92 -5.45
N SER A 75 13.01 15.44 -5.35
CA SER A 75 12.50 16.43 -6.30
C SER A 75 13.29 17.74 -6.23
N GLU A 76 13.56 18.22 -5.02
CA GLU A 76 14.33 19.46 -4.80
C GLU A 76 15.75 19.36 -5.34
N ILE A 77 16.43 18.23 -5.12
CA ILE A 77 17.77 17.99 -5.65
C ILE A 77 17.74 17.96 -7.17
N ILE A 78 16.79 17.25 -7.77
CA ILE A 78 16.63 17.22 -9.23
C ILE A 78 16.43 18.64 -9.78
N ASP A 79 15.57 19.43 -9.15
CA ASP A 79 15.29 20.79 -9.61
C ASP A 79 16.52 21.69 -9.45
N SER A 80 17.31 21.52 -8.39
CA SER A 80 18.59 22.21 -8.23
C SER A 80 19.63 21.83 -9.31
N LEU A 81 19.66 20.55 -9.72
CA LEU A 81 20.56 20.06 -10.77
C LEU A 81 20.12 20.54 -12.16
N LYS A 82 18.80 20.66 -12.39
CA LYS A 82 18.25 21.29 -13.61
C LYS A 82 18.67 22.75 -13.72
N LEU A 83 18.55 23.52 -12.64
CA LEU A 83 18.93 24.95 -12.62
C LEU A 83 20.42 25.16 -12.92
N ARG A 84 21.27 24.22 -12.49
CA ARG A 84 22.72 24.25 -12.78
C ARG A 84 23.08 23.71 -14.17
N GLY A 85 22.11 23.20 -14.94
CA GLY A 85 22.36 22.59 -16.26
C GLY A 85 23.17 21.30 -16.21
N LEU A 86 23.23 20.64 -15.04
CA LEU A 86 24.06 19.45 -14.81
C LEU A 86 23.37 18.15 -15.23
N ILE A 87 22.06 18.21 -15.55
CA ILE A 87 21.32 17.06 -16.08
C ILE A 87 21.64 16.91 -17.56
N SER A 88 22.49 15.93 -17.89
CA SER A 88 22.85 15.62 -19.27
C SER A 88 22.53 14.19 -19.62
N PHE A 89 21.71 14.00 -20.66
CA PHE A 89 21.44 12.69 -21.25
C PHE A 89 22.67 12.05 -21.92
N ARG A 90 23.72 12.85 -22.18
CA ARG A 90 24.98 12.34 -22.77
C ARG A 90 25.87 11.61 -21.75
N LYS A 91 25.73 11.91 -20.45
CA LYS A 91 26.51 11.29 -19.37
C LYS A 91 25.60 10.93 -18.20
N PRO A 92 24.76 9.89 -18.35
CA PRO A 92 23.81 9.49 -17.31
C PRO A 92 24.52 9.04 -16.01
N PHE A 93 25.69 8.40 -16.10
CA PHE A 93 26.46 7.97 -14.92
C PHE A 93 26.93 9.15 -14.06
N VAL A 94 27.42 10.22 -14.68
CA VAL A 94 27.88 11.42 -13.97
C VAL A 94 26.68 12.16 -13.35
N THR A 95 25.54 12.18 -14.04
CA THR A 95 24.30 12.74 -13.50
C THR A 95 23.79 11.94 -12.29
N MET A 96 23.91 10.60 -12.33
CA MET A 96 23.58 9.74 -11.18
C MET A 96 24.50 10.03 -9.99
N GLU A 97 25.80 10.20 -10.20
CA GLU A 97 26.74 10.53 -9.11
C GLU A 97 26.33 11.84 -8.42
N TYR A 98 26.03 12.90 -9.19
CA TYR A 98 25.56 14.17 -8.65
C TYR A 98 24.22 14.09 -7.91
N LEU A 99 23.40 13.08 -8.20
CA LEU A 99 22.13 12.85 -7.51
C LEU A 99 22.33 12.01 -6.25
N PHE A 100 23.09 10.91 -6.33
CA PHE A 100 23.24 9.95 -5.24
C PHE A 100 24.13 10.46 -4.12
N VAL A 101 25.22 11.17 -4.43
CA VAL A 101 26.13 11.71 -3.40
C VAL A 101 25.39 12.60 -2.39
N PRO A 102 24.69 13.68 -2.79
CA PRO A 102 23.96 14.52 -1.83
C PRO A 102 22.81 13.78 -1.14
N MET A 103 22.11 12.87 -1.85
CA MET A 103 21.05 12.05 -1.26
C MET A 103 21.58 11.14 -0.14
N MET A 104 22.76 10.53 -0.33
CA MET A 104 23.41 9.69 0.68
C MET A 104 23.81 10.50 1.90
N PHE A 105 24.42 11.67 1.70
CA PHE A 105 24.78 12.56 2.81
C PHE A 105 23.55 13.04 3.59
N SER A 106 22.49 13.47 2.90
CA SER A 106 21.23 13.89 3.55
C SER A 106 20.60 12.75 4.34
N SER A 107 20.45 11.58 3.70
CA SER A 107 19.85 10.40 4.33
C SER A 107 20.64 9.92 5.56
N SER A 108 21.97 9.94 5.49
CA SER A 108 22.83 9.57 6.63
C SER A 108 22.65 10.54 7.80
N LYS A 109 22.63 11.85 7.52
CA LYS A 109 22.42 12.88 8.55
C LYS A 109 21.06 12.71 9.23
N ILE A 110 20.00 12.49 8.45
CA ILE A 110 18.65 12.30 8.99
C ILE A 110 18.56 11.00 9.82
N ALA A 111 19.23 9.94 9.38
CA ALA A 111 19.30 8.69 10.14
C ALA A 111 19.98 8.90 11.51
N GLU A 112 21.06 9.67 11.55
CA GLU A 112 21.80 9.97 12.78
C GLU A 112 21.00 10.87 13.74
N GLU A 113 20.35 11.91 13.21
CA GLU A 113 19.42 12.76 13.97
C GLU A 113 18.23 11.95 14.52
N LEU A 114 17.69 11.02 13.73
CA LEU A 114 16.59 10.15 14.15
C LEU A 114 17.03 9.16 15.22
N ALA A 115 18.23 8.59 15.10
CA ALA A 115 18.79 7.69 16.10
C ALA A 115 18.98 8.43 17.44
N ALA A 116 19.62 9.59 17.42
CA ALA A 116 19.80 10.43 18.61
C ALA A 116 18.45 10.84 19.23
N ALA A 117 17.51 11.32 18.42
CA ALA A 117 16.17 11.71 18.90
C ALA A 117 15.37 10.51 19.45
N SER A 118 15.54 9.32 18.90
CA SER A 118 14.88 8.11 19.37
C SER A 118 15.48 7.62 20.69
N GLU A 119 16.80 7.71 20.84
CA GLU A 119 17.49 7.34 22.07
C GLU A 119 17.10 8.26 23.23
N VAL A 120 17.07 9.58 23.00
CA VAL A 120 16.60 10.57 24.00
C VAL A 120 15.13 10.36 24.37
N ARG A 121 14.29 9.89 23.43
CA ARG A 121 12.88 9.51 23.69
C ARG A 121 12.73 8.15 24.37
N GLY A 122 13.84 7.50 24.74
CA GLY A 122 13.84 6.23 25.45
C GLY A 122 13.43 5.05 24.58
N ILE A 123 13.82 5.02 23.29
CA ILE A 123 13.55 3.85 22.44
C ILE A 123 14.26 2.59 22.95
N SER A 124 15.34 2.73 23.70
CA SER A 124 16.07 1.63 24.34
C SER A 124 15.58 1.34 25.78
N ALA A 125 14.62 2.10 26.30
CA ALA A 125 14.11 1.91 27.65
C ALA A 125 13.38 0.57 27.82
N ASN A 126 13.68 -0.14 28.90
CA ASN A 126 13.01 -1.38 29.27
C ASN A 126 11.61 -1.08 29.82
N GLY A 127 10.58 -1.33 29.01
CA GLY A 127 9.17 -1.12 29.37
C GLY A 127 8.18 -1.42 28.24
N LYS A 128 6.88 -1.39 28.54
CA LYS A 128 5.83 -1.56 27.52
C LYS A 128 5.66 -0.27 26.72
N HIS A 129 6.09 -0.27 25.46
CA HIS A 129 5.85 0.85 24.55
C HIS A 129 4.39 0.89 24.08
N THR A 130 3.61 1.84 24.59
CA THR A 130 2.20 2.03 24.21
C THR A 130 2.09 2.71 22.83
N SER A 131 0.95 2.53 22.15
CA SER A 131 0.64 3.25 20.90
C SER A 131 -0.34 4.37 21.23
N ARG A 132 -0.01 5.61 20.86
CA ARG A 132 -0.93 6.74 21.08
C ARG A 132 -2.14 6.72 20.13
N ARG A 133 -2.00 6.10 18.95
CA ARG A 133 -3.10 5.93 17.99
C ARG A 133 -3.71 4.56 18.20
N GLU A 134 -4.92 4.55 18.75
CA GLU A 134 -5.72 3.34 18.93
C GLU A 134 -6.52 3.06 17.66
N ILE A 135 -6.20 1.95 16.97
CA ILE A 135 -7.07 1.42 15.92
C ILE A 135 -8.22 0.67 16.61
N LYS A 136 -9.33 1.38 16.80
CA LYS A 136 -10.60 0.81 17.25
C LYS A 136 -11.39 0.35 16.04
N PHE A 137 -11.86 -0.90 16.08
CA PHE A 137 -12.90 -1.36 15.17
C PHE A 137 -14.14 -0.50 15.41
N ARG A 138 -14.57 0.22 14.38
CA ARG A 138 -15.76 1.06 14.48
C ARG A 138 -16.99 0.16 14.29
N LYS A 139 -18.13 0.54 14.87
CA LYS A 139 -19.39 -0.20 14.70
C LYS A 139 -19.77 -0.38 13.21
N PHE A 140 -19.36 0.55 12.36
CA PHE A 140 -19.53 0.47 10.91
C PHE A 140 -18.75 -0.70 10.28
N ASP A 141 -17.51 -0.94 10.73
CA ASP A 141 -16.68 -2.06 10.25
C ASP A 141 -17.35 -3.41 10.54
N PHE A 142 -18.01 -3.52 11.70
CA PHE A 142 -18.76 -4.71 12.08
C PHE A 142 -19.97 -4.98 11.17
N VAL A 143 -20.72 -3.92 10.83
CA VAL A 143 -21.86 -4.02 9.91
C VAL A 143 -21.40 -4.46 8.51
N VAL A 144 -20.30 -3.87 8.01
CA VAL A 144 -19.73 -4.23 6.70
C VAL A 144 -19.26 -5.68 6.68
N VAL A 145 -18.58 -6.16 7.72
CA VAL A 145 -18.15 -7.56 7.81
C VAL A 145 -19.33 -8.52 7.78
N ILE A 146 -20.38 -8.26 8.56
CA ILE A 146 -21.58 -9.10 8.58
C ILE A 146 -22.22 -9.15 7.20
N LEU A 147 -22.41 -8.00 6.56
CA LEU A 147 -23.06 -7.91 5.26
C LEU A 147 -22.25 -8.66 4.19
N THR A 148 -20.92 -8.56 4.25
CA THR A 148 -20.02 -9.27 3.33
C THR A 148 -20.11 -10.79 3.52
N VAL A 149 -20.10 -11.27 4.77
CA VAL A 149 -20.23 -12.71 5.08
C VAL A 149 -21.58 -13.25 4.61
N GLN A 150 -22.67 -12.51 4.83
CA GLN A 150 -24.01 -12.90 4.38
C GLN A 150 -24.08 -13.03 2.85
N LEU A 151 -23.50 -12.07 2.12
CA LEU A 151 -23.43 -12.13 0.65
C LEU A 151 -22.59 -13.32 0.16
N THR A 152 -21.43 -13.59 0.79
CA THR A 152 -20.59 -14.73 0.41
C THR A 152 -21.30 -16.07 0.64
N VAL A 153 -22.00 -16.23 1.77
CA VAL A 153 -22.77 -17.45 2.07
C VAL A 153 -23.95 -17.60 1.10
N GLY A 154 -24.65 -16.52 0.78
CA GLY A 154 -25.76 -16.53 -0.18
C GLY A 154 -25.32 -16.93 -1.60
N LEU A 155 -24.17 -16.41 -2.06
CA LEU A 155 -23.60 -16.79 -3.36
C LEU A 155 -23.16 -18.26 -3.38
N TYR A 156 -22.49 -18.74 -2.32
CA TYR A 156 -22.09 -20.14 -2.22
C TYR A 156 -23.29 -21.09 -2.24
N PHE A 157 -24.40 -20.70 -1.60
CA PHE A 157 -25.63 -21.49 -1.61
C PHE A 157 -26.31 -21.50 -2.99
N MET A 158 -26.37 -20.37 -3.69
CA MET A 158 -26.88 -20.34 -5.08
C MET A 158 -26.01 -21.17 -6.04
N GLU A 159 -24.69 -21.11 -5.89
CA GLU A 159 -23.76 -21.92 -6.71
C GLU A 159 -23.94 -23.42 -6.45
N ARG A 160 -24.13 -23.82 -5.18
CA ARG A 160 -24.48 -25.20 -4.81
C ARG A 160 -25.79 -25.67 -5.43
N VAL A 161 -26.85 -24.84 -5.39
CA VAL A 161 -28.17 -25.17 -5.93
C VAL A 161 -28.20 -25.21 -7.46
N MET A 162 -27.29 -24.50 -8.14
CA MET A 162 -27.19 -24.52 -9.61
C MET A 162 -26.34 -25.70 -10.14
N MET A 163 -25.56 -26.37 -9.27
CA MET A 163 -24.76 -27.56 -9.61
C MET A 163 -25.43 -28.90 -9.29
N GLU A 164 -26.57 -28.91 -8.59
CA GLU A 164 -27.48 -30.06 -8.46
C GLU A 164 -28.58 -30.01 -9.53
#